data_AF-A0A429CY96-F1
#
_entry.id   AF-A0A429CY96-F1
#
_cell.length_a   1.000
_cell.length_b   1.000
_cell.length_c   1.000
_cell.angle_alpha   90.00
_cell.angle_beta   90.00
_cell.angle_gamma   90.00
#
_symmetry.space_group_name_H-M   'P 1'
#
loop_
_entity.id
_entity.type
_entity.pdbx_description
1 polymer ?
#
loop_
_entity_poly.entity_id
_entity_poly.type
_entity_poly.pdbx_seq_one_letter_code
_entity_poly.pdbx_strand_id
1 'polypeptide(L)' 'MGDSRLQPLVLSEDERLVLQGWATRRTTAQGLAKRARIVLACADGLSNTAVAARLDTDRGTVARWR' A
#
# COMPACT_ATOMS: atom_id res chain seq x y z
N MET A 1 -12.45 -9.26 17.13
CA MET A 1 -12.01 -8.26 16.14
C MET A 1 -10.58 -7.90 16.50
N GLY A 2 -9.61 -8.67 16.00
CA GLY A 2 -8.21 -8.47 16.33
C GLY A 2 -7.60 -7.56 15.29
N ASP A 3 -7.71 -6.25 15.47
CA ASP A 3 -6.88 -5.30 14.75
C ASP A 3 -5.48 -5.43 15.36
N SER A 4 -4.77 -6.49 14.96
CA SER A 4 -3.39 -6.76 15.35
C SER A 4 -2.59 -5.51 15.07
N ARG A 5 -2.29 -4.78 16.16
CA ARG A 5 -1.50 -3.55 16.27
C ARG A 5 -0.70 -3.35 15.00
N LEU A 6 -1.30 -2.64 14.06
CA LEU A 6 -0.69 -2.43 12.76
C LEU A 6 0.54 -1.58 13.06
N GLN A 7 1.73 -2.21 13.16
CA GLN A 7 2.97 -1.45 13.28
C GLN A 7 2.97 -0.41 12.16
N PRO A 8 3.19 0.87 12.48
CA PRO A 8 3.26 1.90 11.46
C PRO A 8 4.33 1.45 10.46
N LEU A 9 3.93 1.28 9.20
CA LEU A 9 4.86 0.94 8.14
C LEU A 9 5.67 2.21 7.87
N VAL A 10 6.77 2.38 8.60
CA VAL A 10 7.66 3.53 8.42
C VAL A 10 8.51 3.26 7.19
N LEU A 11 8.18 3.94 6.09
CA LEU A 11 9.01 3.95 4.89
C LEU A 11 9.98 5.13 4.99
N SER A 12 11.24 4.88 4.62
CA SER A 12 12.18 5.95 4.35
C SER A 12 11.76 6.75 3.13
N GLU A 13 12.28 7.97 2.99
CA GLU A 13 11.93 8.86 1.89
C GLU A 13 12.31 8.27 0.52
N ASP A 14 13.48 7.62 0.43
CA ASP A 14 13.92 6.87 -0.76
C ASP A 14 12.96 5.73 -1.13
N GLU A 15 12.52 4.95 -0.15
CA GLU A 15 11.58 3.83 -0.38
C GLU A 15 10.23 4.36 -0.87
N ARG A 16 9.75 5.45 -0.26
CA ARG A 16 8.54 6.15 -0.67
C ARG A 16 8.66 6.67 -2.10
N LEU A 17 9.80 7.26 -2.48
CA LEU A 17 10.05 7.75 -3.84
C LEU A 17 10.05 6.62 -4.88
N VAL A 18 10.70 5.49 -4.57
CA VAL A 18 10.70 4.30 -5.45
C VAL A 18 9.28 3.79 -5.67
N LEU A 19 8.50 3.62 -4.60
CA LEU A 19 7.12 3.16 -4.67
C LEU A 19 6.22 4.14 -5.43
N GLN A 20 6.39 5.45 -5.22
CA GLN A 20 5.68 6.47 -6.00
C GLN A 20 6.06 6.43 -7.48
N GLY A 21 7.33 6.18 -7.80
CA GLY A 21 7.78 5.96 -9.17
C GLY A 21 7.06 4.78 -9.82
N TRP A 22 6.91 3.66 -9.11
CA TRP A 22 6.15 2.51 -9.62
C TRP A 22 4.65 2.78 -9.75
N ALA A 23 4.07 3.57 -8.85
CA ALA A 23 2.65 3.90 -8.84
C ALA A 23 2.21 4.86 -9.97
N THR A 24 3.12 5.75 -10.40
CA THR A 24 2.85 6.81 -11.40
C THR A 24 3.27 6.43 -12.82
N ARG A 25 4.27 5.56 -12.98
CA ARG A 25 4.84 5.23 -14.28
C ARG A 25 3.92 4.31 -15.09
N ARG A 26 3.50 4.77 -16.27
CA ARG A 26 2.57 4.05 -17.19
C ARG A 26 3.10 2.73 -17.74
N THR A 27 4.43 2.54 -17.76
CA THR A 27 5.07 1.32 -18.29
C THR A 27 5.28 0.24 -17.23
N THR A 28 5.01 0.54 -15.96
CA THR A 28 5.11 -0.43 -14.89
C THR A 28 3.99 -1.46 -15.01
N ALA A 29 4.30 -2.74 -14.80
CA ALA A 29 3.29 -3.79 -14.74
C ALA A 29 2.17 -3.39 -13.77
N GLN A 30 0.91 -3.44 -14.21
CA GLN A 30 -0.26 -2.96 -13.45
C GLN A 30 -0.31 -3.57 -12.04
N GLY A 31 0.13 -4.82 -11.88
CA GLY A 31 0.27 -5.49 -10.59
C GLY A 31 1.26 -4.80 -9.65
N LEU A 32 2.43 -4.39 -10.12
CA LEU A 32 3.43 -3.70 -9.30
C LEU A 32 2.94 -2.30 -8.90
N ALA A 33 2.30 -1.57 -9.81
CA ALA A 33 1.71 -0.27 -9.51
C ALA A 33 0.61 -0.37 -8.44
N LYS A 34 -0.27 -1.39 -8.53
CA LYS A 34 -1.32 -1.63 -7.52
C LYS A 34 -0.71 -1.95 -6.15
N ARG A 35 0.31 -2.81 -6.10
CA ARG A 35 1.03 -3.14 -4.86
C ARG A 35 1.69 -1.93 -4.24
N ALA A 36 2.39 -1.12 -5.03
CA ALA A 36 3.06 0.08 -4.54
C ALA A 36 2.07 1.09 -3.92
N ARG A 37 0.90 1.27 -4.53
CA ARG A 37 -0.18 2.12 -3.97
C ARG A 37 -0.70 1.59 -2.63
N ILE A 38 -0.81 0.27 -2.47
CA ILE A 38 -1.23 -0.35 -1.20
C ILE A 38 -0.21 -0.03 -0.10
N VAL A 39 1.08 -0.26 -0.36
CA VAL A 39 2.16 -0.04 0.61
C VAL A 39 2.24 1.44 1.02
N LEU A 40 2.14 2.36 0.05
CA LEU A 40 2.12 3.80 0.31
C LEU A 40 0.92 4.20 1.19
N ALA A 41 -0.27 3.70 0.90
CA ALA A 41 -1.47 4.01 1.68
C ALA A 41 -1.38 3.42 3.11
N CYS A 42 -0.78 2.24 3.28
CA CYS A 42 -0.50 1.67 4.60
C CYS A 42 0.54 2.49 5.39
N ALA A 43 1.54 3.06 4.70
CA ALA A 43 2.55 3.92 5.32
C ALA A 43 1.97 5.27 5.80
N ASP A 44 0.88 5.74 5.20
CA ASP A 44 0.15 6.92 5.66
C ASP A 44 -0.70 6.65 6.92
N GLY A 45 -0.61 5.44 7.51
CA GLY A 45 -1.29 5.08 8.76
C GLY A 45 -2.74 4.62 8.58
N LEU A 46 -3.19 4.40 7.35
CA LEU A 46 -4.53 3.91 7.05
C LEU A 46 -4.66 2.42 7.44
N SER A 47 -5.82 2.05 7.96
CA SER A 47 -6.14 0.64 8.23
C SER A 47 -6.32 -0.13 6.92
N ASN A 48 -6.05 -1.45 6.93
CA ASN A 48 -6.18 -2.28 5.73
C ASN A 48 -7.57 -2.19 5.06
N THR A 49 -8.63 -1.97 5.83
CA THR A 49 -10.00 -1.75 5.33
C THR A 49 -10.15 -0.42 4.61
N ALA A 50 -9.58 0.66 5.15
CA ALA A 50 -9.60 1.97 4.52
C ALA A 50 -8.79 1.98 3.22
N VAL A 51 -7.62 1.31 3.23
CA VAL A 51 -6.80 1.13 2.02
C VAL A 51 -7.54 0.30 0.97
N ALA A 52 -8.19 -0.80 1.39
CA ALA A 52 -9.00 -1.65 0.52
C ALA A 52 -10.12 -0.87 -0.17
N ALA A 53 -10.88 -0.07 0.59
CA ALA A 53 -11.95 0.77 0.06
C ALA A 53 -11.41 1.86 -0.88
N ARG A 54 -10.28 2.49 -0.55
CA ARG A 54 -9.69 3.57 -1.35
C ARG A 54 -9.13 3.09 -2.69
N LEU A 55 -8.58 1.87 -2.72
CA LEU A 55 -7.93 1.30 -3.90
C LEU A 55 -8.79 0.29 -4.66
N ASP A 56 -10.07 0.18 -4.30
CA ASP A 56 -11.03 -0.79 -4.84
C ASP A 56 -10.41 -2.20 -4.91
N THR A 57 -9.98 -2.69 -3.75
CA THR A 57 -9.29 -3.97 -3.62
C THR A 57 -9.73 -4.69 -2.37
N ASP A 58 -9.53 -6.01 -2.35
CA ASP A 58 -9.87 -6.82 -1.20
C ASP A 58 -8.91 -6.61 -0.01
N ARG A 59 -9.44 -6.71 1.22
CA ARG A 59 -8.66 -6.58 2.46
C ARG A 59 -7.56 -7.64 2.56
N GLY A 60 -7.81 -8.85 2.08
CA GLY A 60 -6.82 -9.93 2.00
C GLY A 60 -5.70 -9.62 1.01
N THR A 61 -6.01 -8.89 -0.07
CA THR A 61 -4.97 -8.34 -0.96
C THR A 61 -4.13 -7.32 -0.21
N VAL A 62 -4.73 -6.38 0.53
CA VAL A 62 -3.98 -5.41 1.33
C VAL A 62 -3.12 -6.07 2.40
N ALA A 63 -3.67 -7.04 3.13
CA ALA A 63 -2.97 -7.78 4.16
C ALA A 63 -1.78 -8.61 3.62
N ARG A 64 -1.79 -8.97 2.33
CA ARG A 64 -0.66 -9.65 1.67
C ARG A 64 0.51 -8.70 1.34
N TRP A 65 0.23 -7.42 1.15
CA TRP A 65 1.24 -6.41 0.74
C TRP A 65 1.74 -5.53 1.86
N ARG A 66 1.05 -5.56 2.99
CA ARG A 66 1.50 -4.94 4.23
C ARG A 66 2.57 -5.79 4.90
#